data_AF-A0A9W3B874-F1
#
_entry.id   AF-A0A9W3B874-F1
#
_cell.length_a   1.000
_cell.length_b   1.000
_cell.length_c   1.000
_cell.angle_alpha   90.00
_cell.angle_beta   90.00
_cell.angle_gamma   90.00
#
_symmetry.space_group_name_H-M   'P 1'
#
loop_
_entity.id
_entity.type
_entity.pdbx_description
1 polymer ?
#
loop_
_entity_poly.entity_id
_entity_poly.type
_entity_poly.pdbx_seq_one_letter_code
_entity_poly.pdbx_strand_id
1 'polypeptide(L)'
;MLYVRTLCLLACLLPCVSDFRRTVIMFESRASPKEPVFVRGGVFYGRRKGCYTAPSLDVNPCAIPIRHKNYTGSYIEQPYNDWSIGDNYLDWIGAEPTQSSWREILPEGSPTISTSNIKKSNKYHVLNTYGEGYWLLDVEMDCSKTVNGFFEVKAFLNHEFEYDIDQDKMCSGAYAMRKPFTSRSHVGMCGAKNVFYINYGACEVTWL
;
A
#
# COMPACT_ATOMS: atom_id res chain seq x y z
N MET A 1 -54.20 -15.16 -4.06
CA MET A 1 -53.73 -14.03 -4.90
C MET A 1 -52.91 -13.12 -4.00
N LEU A 2 -51.66 -12.86 -4.40
CA LEU A 2 -50.63 -11.98 -3.83
C LEU A 2 -50.05 -12.22 -2.42
N TYR A 3 -48.85 -12.82 -2.46
CA TYR A 3 -47.64 -12.59 -1.67
C TYR A 3 -47.44 -11.16 -1.14
N VAL A 4 -46.96 -11.04 0.10
CA VAL A 4 -45.75 -10.26 0.41
C VAL A 4 -44.97 -10.98 1.52
N ARG A 5 -43.88 -11.64 1.16
CA ARG A 5 -42.84 -12.06 2.12
C ARG A 5 -42.01 -10.82 2.42
N THR A 6 -42.15 -10.27 3.62
CA THR A 6 -41.21 -9.28 4.16
C THR A 6 -39.86 -9.97 4.37
N LEU A 7 -38.97 -9.86 3.40
CA LEU A 7 -37.56 -10.18 3.61
C LEU A 7 -37.02 -9.14 4.59
N CYS A 8 -36.70 -9.62 5.78
CA CYS A 8 -35.93 -8.89 6.78
C CYS A 8 -34.57 -8.57 6.15
N LEU A 9 -34.37 -7.30 5.77
CA LEU A 9 -33.04 -6.74 5.48
C LEU A 9 -32.27 -6.65 6.79
N LEU A 10 -31.74 -7.78 7.27
CA LEU A 10 -30.66 -7.80 8.25
C LEU A 10 -29.35 -7.50 7.49
N ALA A 11 -29.18 -6.24 7.08
CA ALA A 11 -27.88 -5.73 6.71
C ALA A 11 -27.08 -5.52 8.01
N CYS A 12 -26.18 -6.47 8.29
CA CYS A 12 -25.05 -6.42 9.20
C CYS A 12 -25.14 -5.40 10.37
N LEU A 13 -25.73 -5.81 11.50
CA LEU A 13 -25.65 -5.10 12.79
C LEU A 13 -24.32 -5.33 13.54
N LEU A 14 -23.32 -5.94 12.89
CA LEU A 14 -21.98 -6.00 13.46
C LEU A 14 -21.28 -4.68 13.09
N PRO A 15 -20.74 -3.92 14.06
CA PRO A 15 -19.84 -2.83 13.73
C PRO A 15 -18.75 -3.41 12.82
N CYS A 16 -18.41 -2.69 11.75
CA CYS A 16 -17.24 -3.03 10.94
C CYS A 16 -16.03 -2.92 11.87
N VAL A 17 -15.67 -4.05 12.48
CA VAL A 17 -14.54 -4.12 13.40
C VAL A 17 -13.31 -3.90 12.55
N SER A 18 -12.51 -2.89 12.91
CA SER A 18 -11.24 -2.64 12.25
C SER A 18 -10.33 -3.88 12.42
N ASP A 19 -9.67 -4.28 11.33
CA ASP A 19 -8.77 -5.44 11.30
C ASP A 19 -7.39 -4.97 10.86
N PHE A 20 -6.74 -4.20 11.74
CA PHE A 20 -5.38 -3.74 11.49
C PHE A 20 -4.41 -4.91 11.53
N ARG A 21 -3.73 -5.16 10.41
CA ARG A 21 -2.65 -6.13 10.30
C ARG A 21 -1.43 -5.50 9.69
N ARG A 22 -0.27 -5.86 10.23
CA ARG A 22 1.02 -5.51 9.63
C ARG A 22 1.03 -5.94 8.17
N THR A 23 1.35 -5.01 7.29
CA THR A 23 1.44 -5.21 5.84
C THR A 23 2.69 -4.51 5.36
N VAL A 24 3.51 -5.23 4.61
CA VAL A 24 4.76 -4.70 4.06
C VAL A 24 4.64 -4.67 2.56
N ILE A 25 5.02 -3.55 1.96
CA ILE A 25 5.02 -3.33 0.51
C ILE A 25 6.45 -2.96 0.13
N MET A 26 7.04 -3.75 -0.76
CA MET A 26 8.39 -3.53 -1.27
C MET A 26 8.36 -3.36 -2.77
N PHE A 27 9.03 -2.33 -3.27
CA PHE A 27 9.26 -2.12 -4.69
C PHE A 27 10.75 -2.24 -4.99
N GLU A 28 11.11 -3.17 -5.86
CA GLU A 28 12.44 -3.20 -6.47
C GLU A 28 12.53 -2.16 -7.59
N SER A 29 13.60 -1.39 -7.57
CA SER A 29 13.94 -0.45 -8.62
C SER A 29 15.30 -0.81 -9.23
N ARG A 30 15.27 -1.36 -10.44
CA ARG A 30 16.50 -1.75 -11.19
C ARG A 30 17.44 -0.59 -11.47
N ALA A 31 16.90 0.61 -11.60
CA ALA A 31 17.66 1.85 -11.66
C ALA A 31 17.61 2.52 -10.29
N SER A 32 18.70 3.19 -9.88
CA SER A 32 18.64 4.05 -8.70
C SER A 32 17.71 5.24 -9.01
N PRO A 33 16.55 5.36 -8.35
CA PRO A 33 15.69 6.52 -8.54
C PRO A 33 16.45 7.80 -8.21
N LYS A 34 16.21 8.87 -8.96
CA LYS A 34 16.78 10.19 -8.66
C LYS A 34 16.11 10.84 -7.45
N GLU A 35 14.89 10.41 -7.16
CA GLU A 35 14.00 10.92 -6.13
C GLU A 35 13.46 9.79 -5.26
N PRO A 36 12.92 10.10 -4.06
CA PRO A 36 12.23 9.13 -3.22
C PRO A 36 11.10 8.41 -3.97
N VAL A 37 10.90 7.14 -3.65
CA VAL A 37 9.72 6.39 -4.13
C VAL A 37 8.60 6.56 -3.11
N PHE A 38 7.42 6.92 -3.59
CA PHE A 38 6.18 6.91 -2.81
C PHE A 38 5.28 5.77 -3.28
N VAL A 39 4.38 5.32 -2.41
CA VAL A 39 3.31 4.38 -2.74
C VAL A 39 2.01 5.15 -2.77
N ARG A 40 1.25 4.95 -3.84
CA ARG A 40 -0.17 5.33 -3.89
C ARG A 40 -0.99 4.09 -4.21
N GLY A 41 -2.16 3.96 -3.60
CA GLY A 41 -2.95 2.75 -3.74
C GLY A 41 -4.23 2.74 -2.93
N GLY A 42 -4.80 1.58 -2.69
CA GLY A 42 -6.06 1.42 -1.99
C GLY A 42 -6.95 0.43 -2.73
N VAL A 43 -8.25 0.66 -2.75
CA VAL A 43 -9.14 -0.05 -3.68
C VAL A 43 -9.30 0.79 -4.92
N PHE A 44 -9.09 0.25 -6.12
CA PHE A 44 -9.27 1.03 -7.33
C PHE A 44 -10.75 1.40 -7.52
N TYR A 45 -10.96 2.60 -8.06
CA TYR A 45 -12.26 3.27 -8.15
C TYR A 45 -13.34 2.49 -8.91
N GLY A 46 -12.97 1.59 -9.83
CA GLY A 46 -13.92 0.72 -10.52
C GLY A 46 -14.51 -0.40 -9.65
N ARG A 47 -13.95 -0.67 -8.46
CA ARG A 47 -14.39 -1.79 -7.59
C ARG A 47 -15.41 -1.37 -6.54
N ARG A 48 -15.47 -0.08 -6.19
CA ARG A 48 -16.39 0.45 -5.18
C ARG A 48 -17.05 1.72 -5.70
N LYS A 49 -18.35 1.85 -5.44
CA LYS A 49 -19.08 3.09 -5.72
C LYS A 49 -18.68 4.16 -4.70
N GLY A 50 -18.71 5.42 -5.11
CA GLY A 50 -18.53 6.57 -4.21
C GLY A 50 -17.10 7.05 -4.01
N CYS A 51 -16.10 6.40 -4.62
CA CYS A 51 -14.71 6.76 -4.38
C CYS A 51 -14.29 8.12 -4.95
N TYR A 52 -14.85 8.53 -6.11
CA TYR A 52 -14.60 9.84 -6.72
C TYR A 52 -15.42 10.97 -6.12
N THR A 53 -16.52 10.64 -5.42
CA THR A 53 -17.47 11.62 -4.89
C THR A 53 -17.36 11.80 -3.39
N ALA A 54 -16.44 11.07 -2.75
CA ALA A 54 -16.22 11.18 -1.32
C ALA A 54 -15.62 12.57 -1.01
N PRO A 55 -16.20 13.31 -0.04
CA PRO A 55 -15.71 14.66 0.31
C PRO A 55 -14.36 14.66 1.03
N SER A 56 -13.94 13.52 1.58
CA SER A 56 -12.69 13.35 2.34
C SER A 56 -12.28 11.88 2.39
N LEU A 57 -11.03 11.59 2.77
CA LEU A 57 -10.47 10.24 2.78
C LEU A 57 -11.08 9.33 3.87
N ASP A 58 -11.48 9.88 5.01
CA ASP A 58 -12.09 9.13 6.13
C ASP A 58 -13.45 8.49 5.77
N VAL A 59 -14.16 9.08 4.82
CA VAL A 59 -15.41 8.53 4.26
C VAL A 59 -15.21 7.95 2.86
N ASN A 60 -14.00 7.98 2.30
CA ASN A 60 -13.74 7.45 0.97
C ASN A 60 -13.72 5.91 1.00
N PRO A 61 -14.66 5.23 0.31
CA PRO A 61 -14.70 3.78 0.34
C PRO A 61 -13.51 3.13 -0.36
N CYS A 62 -12.67 3.86 -1.08
CA CYS A 62 -11.47 3.33 -1.72
C CYS A 62 -10.17 3.58 -0.95
N ALA A 63 -10.17 4.48 0.04
CA ALA A 63 -9.02 4.73 0.91
C ALA A 63 -8.94 3.63 1.98
N ILE A 64 -7.72 3.18 2.29
CA ILE A 64 -7.49 2.15 3.30
C ILE A 64 -6.72 2.77 4.46
N PRO A 65 -7.27 2.83 5.68
CA PRO A 65 -6.54 3.32 6.84
C PRO A 65 -5.23 2.56 7.05
N ILE A 66 -4.15 3.30 7.26
CA ILE A 66 -2.82 2.78 7.57
C ILE A 66 -2.25 3.48 8.82
N ARG A 67 -1.30 2.83 9.47
CA ARG A 67 -0.48 3.42 10.54
C ARG A 67 0.97 3.06 10.29
N HIS A 68 1.81 4.07 10.15
CA HIS A 68 3.23 3.89 9.92
C HIS A 68 3.93 3.30 11.14
N LYS A 69 4.93 2.45 10.87
CA LYS A 69 5.89 2.05 11.89
C LYS A 69 7.04 3.05 11.88
N ASN A 70 7.23 3.73 13.00
CA ASN A 70 8.34 4.67 13.15
C ASN A 70 9.66 3.91 13.26
N TYR A 71 10.68 4.44 12.60
CA TYR A 71 12.04 3.94 12.68
C TYR A 71 12.91 4.91 13.47
N THR A 72 13.65 4.43 14.47
CA THR A 72 14.45 5.29 15.36
C THR A 72 15.95 5.21 15.09
N GLY A 73 16.35 4.70 13.92
CA GLY A 73 17.72 4.28 13.64
C GLY A 73 18.60 5.40 13.07
N SER A 74 18.38 5.74 11.81
CA SER A 74 19.40 6.42 10.98
C SER A 74 18.88 7.63 10.21
N TYR A 75 19.79 8.54 9.80
CA TYR A 75 19.45 9.73 9.00
C TYR A 75 18.67 9.40 7.71
N ILE A 76 18.88 8.21 7.12
CA ILE A 76 18.18 7.79 5.91
C ILE A 76 16.69 7.48 6.15
N GLU A 77 16.29 7.29 7.40
CA GLU A 77 14.90 7.01 7.81
C GLU A 77 14.14 8.30 8.18
N GLN A 78 14.86 9.42 8.42
CA GLN A 78 14.23 10.69 8.79
C GLN A 78 13.23 11.21 7.75
N PRO A 79 13.52 11.19 6.43
CA PRO A 79 12.54 11.60 5.44
C PRO A 79 11.25 10.77 5.51
N TYR A 80 11.39 9.45 5.71
CA TYR A 80 10.23 8.57 5.88
C TYR A 80 9.42 8.96 7.11
N ASN A 81 10.06 9.09 8.28
CA ASN A 81 9.34 9.41 9.51
C ASN A 81 8.62 10.75 9.43
N ASP A 82 9.27 11.77 8.84
CA ASP A 82 8.69 13.10 8.71
C ASP A 82 7.53 13.08 7.71
N TRP A 83 7.68 12.45 6.54
CA TRP A 83 6.57 12.28 5.59
C TRP A 83 5.45 11.36 6.11
N SER A 84 5.72 10.46 7.06
CA SER A 84 4.70 9.60 7.67
C SER A 84 3.80 10.34 8.65
N ILE A 85 4.22 11.50 9.18
CA ILE A 85 3.37 12.29 10.08
C ILE A 85 2.18 12.82 9.27
N GLY A 86 0.97 12.39 9.63
CA GLY A 86 -0.26 12.82 8.97
C GLY A 86 -0.59 12.09 7.68
N ASP A 87 0.13 11.01 7.35
CA ASP A 87 -0.24 10.00 6.34
C ASP A 87 -1.06 8.89 7.03
N ASN A 88 -2.36 8.87 6.81
CA ASN A 88 -3.32 8.02 7.52
C ASN A 88 -4.02 7.01 6.62
N TYR A 89 -3.92 7.16 5.30
CA TYR A 89 -4.60 6.33 4.32
C TYR A 89 -3.64 5.94 3.19
N LEU A 90 -3.71 4.67 2.81
CA LEU A 90 -3.27 4.28 1.48
C LEU A 90 -4.39 4.67 0.50
N ASP A 91 -4.14 5.72 -0.28
CA ASP A 91 -5.06 6.27 -1.29
C ASP A 91 -4.36 6.61 -2.64
N TRP A 92 -5.18 6.95 -3.65
CA TRP A 92 -4.74 7.24 -5.01
C TRP A 92 -4.51 8.73 -5.30
N ILE A 93 -4.89 9.62 -4.38
CA ILE A 93 -4.85 11.08 -4.52
C ILE A 93 -3.42 11.58 -4.31
N GLY A 94 -2.68 11.04 -3.34
CA GLY A 94 -1.30 11.42 -3.04
C GLY A 94 -1.17 11.95 -1.62
N ALA A 95 -0.49 13.09 -1.45
CA ALA A 95 -0.25 13.62 -0.12
C ALA A 95 -1.53 14.07 0.59
N GLU A 96 -1.64 13.74 1.87
CA GLU A 96 -2.76 14.16 2.71
C GLU A 96 -2.61 15.61 3.18
N PRO A 97 -3.72 16.33 3.45
CA PRO A 97 -3.66 17.72 3.92
C PRO A 97 -2.84 17.94 5.19
N THR A 98 -2.74 16.92 6.04
CA THR A 98 -1.98 16.96 7.30
C THR A 98 -0.62 16.31 7.19
N GLN A 99 -0.23 15.82 6.01
CA GLN A 99 1.03 15.12 5.83
C GLN A 99 2.20 16.11 5.92
N SER A 100 3.16 15.83 6.80
CA SER A 100 4.30 16.73 7.03
C SER A 100 5.32 16.65 5.90
N SER A 101 6.16 17.69 5.77
CA SER A 101 7.26 17.76 4.81
C SER A 101 8.59 17.39 5.46
N TRP A 102 9.57 17.03 4.63
CA TRP A 102 10.97 16.86 5.03
C TRP A 102 11.82 17.92 4.36
N ARG A 103 12.42 18.83 5.14
CA ARG A 103 13.27 19.93 4.60
C ARG A 103 12.59 20.68 3.44
N GLU A 104 11.33 21.03 3.62
CA GLU A 104 10.47 21.73 2.63
C GLU A 104 10.09 20.89 1.39
N ILE A 105 10.55 19.63 1.31
CA ILE A 105 10.12 18.69 0.27
C ILE A 105 8.79 18.07 0.70
N LEU A 106 7.75 18.35 -0.08
CA LEU A 106 6.42 17.78 0.12
C LEU A 106 6.41 16.28 -0.23
N PRO A 107 5.65 15.46 0.51
CA PRO A 107 5.41 14.09 0.13
C PRO A 107 4.52 14.02 -1.13
N GLU A 108 4.55 12.88 -1.80
CA GLU A 108 3.70 12.61 -2.96
C GLU A 108 2.90 11.31 -2.78
N GLY A 109 2.57 10.95 -1.54
CA GLY A 109 1.87 9.71 -1.17
C GLY A 109 2.52 9.09 0.07
N SER A 110 2.29 7.79 0.26
CA SER A 110 2.88 7.09 1.40
C SER A 110 4.39 6.87 1.21
N PRO A 111 5.24 7.35 2.14
CA PRO A 111 6.68 7.32 1.96
C PRO A 111 7.24 5.89 2.05
N THR A 112 8.36 5.65 1.35
CA THR A 112 9.13 4.41 1.48
C THR A 112 10.56 4.68 1.93
N ILE A 113 11.21 3.66 2.49
CA ILE A 113 12.62 3.70 2.88
C ILE A 113 13.45 2.93 1.87
N SER A 114 14.57 3.49 1.41
CA SER A 114 15.56 2.76 0.62
C SER A 114 16.32 1.78 1.52
N THR A 115 16.24 0.49 1.21
CA THR A 115 16.77 -0.60 2.05
C THR A 115 17.81 -1.46 1.33
N SER A 116 18.57 -2.23 2.12
CA SER A 116 19.56 -3.22 1.72
C SER A 116 19.52 -4.42 2.66
N ASN A 117 19.99 -5.59 2.21
CA ASN A 117 20.20 -6.77 3.05
C ASN A 117 21.64 -6.85 3.62
N ILE A 118 22.51 -5.88 3.31
CA ILE A 118 23.90 -5.84 3.76
C ILE A 118 23.95 -5.31 5.20
N LYS A 119 24.23 -6.18 6.19
CA LYS A 119 24.22 -5.84 7.63
C LYS A 119 25.03 -4.61 8.06
N LYS A 120 26.07 -4.26 7.31
CA LYS A 120 26.94 -3.10 7.60
C LYS A 120 26.53 -1.82 6.85
N SER A 121 25.53 -1.91 5.97
CA SER A 121 25.00 -0.75 5.25
C SER A 121 24.15 0.10 6.19
N ASN A 122 24.20 1.41 6.03
CA ASN A 122 23.25 2.32 6.70
C ASN A 122 21.81 2.11 6.20
N LYS A 123 21.61 1.42 5.07
CA LYS A 123 20.31 0.99 4.53
C LYS A 123 19.89 -0.40 5.00
N TYR A 124 20.64 -1.05 5.89
CA TYR A 124 20.29 -2.40 6.33
C TYR A 124 18.87 -2.42 6.92
N HIS A 125 18.01 -3.29 6.41
CA HIS A 125 16.68 -3.49 6.94
C HIS A 125 16.36 -4.99 7.02
N VAL A 126 15.93 -5.47 8.19
CA VAL A 126 15.73 -6.90 8.46
C VAL A 126 14.71 -7.58 7.53
N LEU A 127 13.71 -6.82 7.07
CA LEU A 127 12.70 -7.33 6.12
C LEU A 127 13.20 -7.44 4.68
N ASN A 128 14.32 -6.79 4.35
CA ASN A 128 14.91 -6.89 3.03
C ASN A 128 15.91 -8.05 2.99
N THR A 129 15.52 -9.09 2.27
CA THR A 129 16.34 -10.29 2.02
C THR A 129 16.89 -10.36 0.60
N TYR A 130 16.62 -9.35 -0.24
CA TYR A 130 16.78 -9.42 -1.69
C TYR A 130 18.02 -8.70 -2.23
N GLY A 131 18.57 -7.75 -1.49
CA GLY A 131 19.71 -6.96 -1.94
C GLY A 131 19.46 -5.47 -1.78
N GLU A 132 20.23 -4.66 -2.49
CA GLU A 132 19.99 -3.22 -2.62
C GLU A 132 18.87 -2.93 -3.62
N GLY A 133 18.44 -1.67 -3.71
CA GLY A 133 17.46 -1.24 -4.72
C GLY A 133 15.99 -1.45 -4.33
N TYR A 134 15.71 -1.87 -3.08
CA TYR A 134 14.35 -2.05 -2.59
C TYR A 134 13.87 -0.88 -1.75
N TRP A 135 12.68 -0.40 -2.07
CA TRP A 135 11.96 0.65 -1.37
C TRP A 135 10.84 0.03 -0.56
N LEU A 136 10.81 0.29 0.75
CA LEU A 136 9.98 -0.44 1.70
C LEU A 136 9.00 0.49 2.42
N LEU A 137 7.73 0.08 2.46
CA LEU A 137 6.68 0.61 3.32
C LEU A 137 6.24 -0.49 4.30
N ASP A 138 6.30 -0.22 5.61
CA ASP A 138 5.83 -1.11 6.69
C ASP A 138 4.77 -0.38 7.51
N VAL A 139 3.54 -0.89 7.45
CA VAL A 139 2.37 -0.26 8.07
C VAL A 139 1.50 -1.29 8.75
N GLU A 140 0.72 -0.87 9.75
CA GLU A 140 -0.50 -1.58 10.12
C GLU A 140 -1.61 -1.10 9.18
N MET A 141 -2.20 -2.00 8.38
CA MET A 141 -3.24 -1.69 7.40
C MET A 141 -4.58 -2.28 7.86
N ASP A 142 -5.67 -1.51 7.79
CA ASP A 142 -7.02 -2.01 8.12
C ASP A 142 -7.55 -2.92 7.01
N CYS A 143 -7.36 -4.24 7.18
CA CYS A 143 -7.77 -5.24 6.22
C CYS A 143 -9.30 -5.30 6.04
N SER A 144 -10.10 -4.79 6.99
CA SER A 144 -11.56 -4.71 6.84
C SER A 144 -11.99 -3.76 5.70
N LYS A 145 -11.08 -2.86 5.29
CA LYS A 145 -11.29 -1.90 4.20
C LYS A 145 -10.74 -2.39 2.86
N THR A 146 -10.21 -3.60 2.76
CA THR A 146 -9.74 -4.21 1.51
C THR A 146 -10.85 -4.93 0.73
N VAL A 147 -10.59 -5.36 -0.51
CA VAL A 147 -11.52 -6.23 -1.26
C VAL A 147 -11.09 -7.68 -1.08
N ASN A 148 -11.77 -8.41 -0.20
CA ASN A 148 -11.47 -9.81 0.13
C ASN A 148 -10.01 -10.03 0.59
N GLY A 149 -9.45 -9.09 1.35
CA GLY A 149 -8.04 -9.12 1.78
C GLY A 149 -7.06 -8.47 0.81
N PHE A 150 -7.51 -8.03 -0.37
CA PHE A 150 -6.65 -7.49 -1.42
C PHE A 150 -6.80 -5.98 -1.60
N PHE A 151 -5.67 -5.35 -1.94
CA PHE A 151 -5.56 -3.93 -2.27
C PHE A 151 -4.73 -3.78 -3.55
N GLU A 152 -4.72 -2.57 -4.10
CA GLU A 152 -4.00 -2.22 -5.31
C GLU A 152 -3.01 -1.09 -5.04
N VAL A 153 -1.81 -1.14 -5.61
CA VAL A 153 -0.78 -0.12 -5.43
C VAL A 153 0.01 0.14 -6.71
N LYS A 154 0.56 1.34 -6.81
CA LYS A 154 1.61 1.70 -7.75
C LYS A 154 2.73 2.44 -7.04
N ALA A 155 3.94 2.24 -7.51
CA ALA A 155 5.05 3.14 -7.23
C ALA A 155 4.79 4.49 -7.92
N PHE A 156 5.06 5.57 -7.19
CA PHE A 156 5.05 6.94 -7.67
C PHE A 156 6.45 7.53 -7.45
N LEU A 157 7.13 7.90 -8.54
CA LEU A 157 8.52 8.30 -8.54
C LEU A 157 8.81 9.23 -9.72
N ASN A 158 9.72 10.19 -9.55
CA ASN A 158 10.00 11.23 -10.55
C ASN A 158 8.70 11.95 -11.01
N HIS A 159 7.82 12.25 -10.04
CA HIS A 159 6.52 12.91 -10.26
C HIS A 159 5.52 12.17 -11.17
N GLU A 160 5.74 10.88 -11.44
CA GLU A 160 4.84 10.07 -12.26
C GLU A 160 4.55 8.70 -11.63
N PHE A 161 3.41 8.11 -12.00
CA PHE A 161 3.14 6.71 -11.73
C PHE A 161 4.02 5.80 -12.60
N GLU A 162 4.39 4.65 -12.06
CA GLU A 162 4.87 3.55 -12.89
C GLU A 162 3.84 3.16 -13.97
N TYR A 163 4.31 2.52 -15.04
CA TYR A 163 3.49 2.09 -16.17
C TYR A 163 2.37 1.15 -15.76
N ASP A 164 1.37 0.98 -16.63
CA ASP A 164 0.32 -0.02 -16.45
C ASP A 164 0.94 -1.43 -16.33
N ILE A 165 0.60 -2.10 -15.23
CA ILE A 165 1.15 -3.40 -14.85
C ILE A 165 0.15 -4.48 -15.23
N ASP A 166 0.56 -5.44 -16.05
CA ASP A 166 -0.13 -6.73 -16.13
C ASP A 166 0.52 -7.70 -15.14
N GLN A 167 0.08 -7.64 -13.87
CA GLN A 167 0.65 -8.49 -12.82
C GLN A 167 0.42 -9.97 -13.14
N ASP A 168 1.40 -10.81 -12.84
CA ASP A 168 1.27 -12.25 -12.98
C ASP A 168 0.03 -12.77 -12.24
N LYS A 169 -0.65 -13.74 -12.83
CA LYS A 169 -1.86 -14.34 -12.23
C LYS A 169 -1.57 -14.97 -10.87
N MET A 170 -0.35 -15.47 -10.67
CA MET A 170 0.12 -16.10 -9.46
C MET A 170 1.41 -15.43 -9.04
N CYS A 171 1.43 -14.83 -7.85
CA CYS A 171 2.67 -14.40 -7.22
C CYS A 171 3.41 -15.59 -6.64
N SER A 172 4.74 -15.53 -6.70
CA SER A 172 5.64 -16.47 -6.04
C SER A 172 5.64 -16.29 -4.51
N GLY A 173 6.41 -17.10 -3.79
CA GLY A 173 6.57 -17.04 -2.34
C GLY A 173 5.85 -18.15 -1.57
N ALA A 174 6.03 -18.16 -0.25
CA ALA A 174 5.41 -19.14 0.65
C ALA A 174 3.87 -19.06 0.68
N TYR A 175 3.33 -17.92 0.24
CA TYR A 175 1.91 -17.75 -0.02
C TYR A 175 1.71 -17.67 -1.54
N ALA A 176 1.32 -18.79 -2.16
CA ALA A 176 0.94 -18.80 -3.57
C ALA A 176 -0.34 -17.99 -3.76
N MET A 177 -0.18 -16.68 -3.98
CA MET A 177 -1.28 -15.73 -4.10
C MET A 177 -1.75 -15.66 -5.54
N ARG A 178 -2.99 -16.10 -5.79
CA ARG A 178 -3.66 -15.87 -7.07
C ARG A 178 -4.39 -14.53 -7.01
N LYS A 179 -4.07 -13.60 -7.92
CA LYS A 179 -4.77 -12.31 -7.96
C LYS A 179 -6.28 -12.52 -8.14
N PRO A 180 -7.14 -11.91 -7.31
CA PRO A 180 -8.59 -12.11 -7.36
C PRO A 180 -9.26 -11.42 -8.55
N PHE A 181 -8.58 -10.46 -9.17
CA PHE A 181 -9.11 -9.62 -10.24
C PHE A 181 -7.98 -9.07 -11.13
N THR A 182 -8.36 -8.55 -12.30
CA THR A 182 -7.45 -7.82 -13.17
C THR A 182 -7.32 -6.37 -12.69
N SER A 183 -6.09 -5.88 -12.67
CA SER A 183 -5.74 -4.48 -12.41
C SER A 183 -4.65 -4.04 -13.38
N ARG A 184 -4.51 -2.72 -13.56
CA ARG A 184 -3.35 -2.07 -14.21
C ARG A 184 -2.31 -1.63 -13.18
N SER A 185 -2.51 -2.02 -11.93
CA SER A 185 -1.68 -1.75 -10.76
C SER A 185 -1.25 -3.09 -10.17
N HIS A 186 -0.26 -3.07 -9.29
CA HIS A 186 0.05 -4.25 -8.49
C HIS A 186 -1.11 -4.57 -7.57
N VAL A 187 -1.41 -5.85 -7.37
CA VAL A 187 -2.43 -6.37 -6.46
C VAL A 187 -1.71 -7.04 -5.31
N GLY A 188 -1.81 -6.44 -4.13
CA GLY A 188 -1.23 -6.91 -2.88
C GLY A 188 -2.25 -7.53 -1.94
N MET A 189 -1.74 -8.26 -0.96
CA MET A 189 -2.52 -8.88 0.11
C MET A 189 -2.22 -8.23 1.45
N CYS A 190 -3.27 -7.83 2.15
CA CYS A 190 -3.19 -7.25 3.49
C CYS A 190 -2.78 -8.33 4.52
N GLY A 191 -1.98 -7.96 5.50
CA GLY A 191 -1.44 -8.90 6.49
C GLY A 191 -0.21 -9.68 6.01
N ALA A 192 0.41 -9.30 4.90
CA ALA A 192 1.52 -10.02 4.26
C ALA A 192 2.66 -9.08 3.83
N LYS A 193 3.82 -9.67 3.51
CA LYS A 193 4.92 -9.02 2.80
C LYS A 193 4.70 -9.19 1.30
N ASN A 194 4.48 -8.08 0.61
CA ASN A 194 4.25 -8.00 -0.82
C ASN A 194 5.48 -7.39 -1.48
N VAL A 195 6.08 -8.08 -2.43
CA VAL A 195 7.26 -7.63 -3.17
C VAL A 195 6.90 -7.52 -4.64
N PHE A 196 7.11 -6.32 -5.18
CA PHE A 196 6.79 -5.91 -6.53
C PHE A 196 8.04 -5.36 -7.21
N TYR A 197 7.98 -5.28 -8.53
CA TYR A 197 9.07 -4.78 -9.36
C TYR A 197 8.52 -3.64 -10.23
N ILE A 198 9.11 -2.45 -10.10
CA ILE A 198 8.58 -1.25 -10.78
C ILE A 198 8.55 -1.48 -12.29
N ASN A 199 7.39 -1.26 -12.92
CA ASN A 199 7.12 -1.49 -14.35
C ASN A 199 7.07 -2.96 -14.81
N TYR A 200 7.04 -3.95 -13.90
CA TYR A 200 6.97 -5.37 -14.26
C TYR A 200 5.87 -6.10 -13.50
N GLY A 201 5.28 -7.12 -14.13
CA GLY A 201 4.18 -7.90 -13.55
C GLY A 201 4.59 -8.96 -12.52
N ALA A 202 5.88 -9.23 -12.35
CA ALA A 202 6.35 -10.21 -11.38
C ALA A 202 6.00 -9.79 -9.95
N CYS A 203 5.76 -10.76 -9.07
CA CYS A 203 5.46 -10.50 -7.67
C CYS A 203 5.80 -11.69 -6.76
N GLU A 204 6.07 -11.39 -5.49
CA GLU A 204 6.24 -12.36 -4.41
C GLU A 204 5.40 -11.96 -3.20
N VAL A 205 4.69 -12.91 -2.60
CA VAL A 205 3.92 -12.71 -1.38
C VAL A 205 4.32 -13.75 -0.33
N THR A 206 4.65 -13.28 0.87
CA THR A 206 5.09 -14.12 2.00
C THR A 206 4.45 -13.67 3.30
N TRP A 207 4.43 -14.56 4.29
CA TRP A 207 4.04 -14.22 5.66
C TRP A 207 5.07 -13.27 6.31
N LEU A 208 4.62 -12.50 7.29
CA LEU A 208 5.43 -11.56 8.08
C LEU A 208 5.96 -12.18 9.38
#